data_AF-A0A3C0FYS1-F1
#
_entry.id   AF-A0A3C0FYS1-F1
#
_cell.length_a   1.000
_cell.length_b   1.000
_cell.length_c   1.000
_cell.angle_alpha   90.00
_cell.angle_beta   90.00
_cell.angle_gamma   90.00
#
_symmetry.space_group_name_H-M   'P 1'
#
loop_
_entity.id
_entity.type
_entity.pdbx_description
1 polymer ?
#
loop_
_entity_poly.entity_id
_entity_poly.type
_entity_poly.pdbx_seq_one_letter_code
_entity_poly.pdbx_strand_id
1 'polypeptide(L)'
;AVLVGARVLAYGKNYDFSFIDEYGEQVKRTADLTKLVPQDYDFSKYEKGINSFSFTLPKTERILTFSIPTHKDELEMDIEVEAIKKVFKDDREAISRENSTRLKYLIKSVDGKTDRKSINEFVDNEFLSV
;
A
#
# COMPACT_ATOMS: atom_id res chain seq x y z
N ALA A 1 6.85 -14.15 11.99
CA ALA A 1 7.71 -15.33 11.72
C ALA A 1 7.18 -16.23 10.58
N VAL A 2 5.92 -16.68 10.62
CA VAL A 2 5.38 -17.69 9.67
C VAL A 2 5.48 -17.29 8.19
N LEU A 3 5.16 -16.04 7.85
CA LEU A 3 5.20 -15.53 6.46
C LEU A 3 6.60 -15.60 5.83
N VAL A 4 7.63 -15.14 6.56
CA VAL A 4 9.02 -15.17 6.10
C VAL A 4 9.53 -16.60 6.02
N GLY A 5 9.24 -17.43 7.03
CA GLY A 5 9.64 -18.84 7.05
C GLY A 5 9.04 -19.65 5.90
N ALA A 6 7.74 -19.51 5.64
CA ALA A 6 7.06 -20.18 4.53
C ALA A 6 7.67 -19.79 3.17
N ARG A 7 8.00 -18.51 2.98
CA ARG A 7 8.65 -18.04 1.76
C ARG A 7 10.07 -18.61 1.60
N VAL A 8 10.87 -18.62 2.67
CA VAL A 8 12.23 -19.21 2.63
C VAL A 8 12.17 -20.69 2.28
N LEU A 9 11.17 -21.42 2.79
CA LEU A 9 10.99 -22.84 2.47
C LEU A 9 10.55 -23.08 1.02
N ALA A 10 9.66 -22.24 0.49
CA ALA A 10 9.11 -22.40 -0.86
C ALA A 10 10.06 -21.92 -1.97
N TYR A 11 10.77 -20.80 -1.75
CA TYR A 11 11.51 -20.09 -2.79
C TYR A 11 13.00 -19.88 -2.46
N GLY A 12 13.45 -20.32 -1.29
CA GLY A 12 14.82 -20.18 -0.83
C GLY A 12 15.10 -18.88 -0.08
N LYS A 13 16.34 -18.75 0.39
CA LYS A 13 16.78 -17.62 1.23
C LYS A 13 16.92 -16.29 0.49
N ASN A 14 17.19 -16.31 -0.81
CA ASN A 14 17.52 -15.13 -1.60
C ASN A 14 16.25 -14.58 -2.23
N TYR A 15 15.97 -13.29 -2.01
CA TYR A 15 14.88 -12.58 -2.65
C TYR A 15 15.42 -11.47 -3.56
N ASP A 16 15.29 -11.66 -4.86
CA ASP A 16 15.71 -10.68 -5.87
C ASP A 16 14.59 -9.67 -6.15
N PHE A 17 14.92 -8.38 -6.11
CA PHE A 17 13.98 -7.30 -6.40
C PHE A 17 14.68 -6.13 -7.12
N SER A 18 13.88 -5.34 -7.82
CA SER A 18 14.34 -4.14 -8.53
C SER A 18 13.61 -2.92 -7.99
N PHE A 19 14.32 -1.81 -7.81
CA PHE A 19 13.72 -0.52 -7.42
C PHE A 19 14.46 0.63 -8.10
N ILE A 20 13.85 1.82 -8.07
CA ILE A 20 14.47 3.06 -8.55
C ILE A 20 15.23 3.68 -7.39
N ASP A 21 16.53 3.92 -7.56
CA ASP A 21 17.36 4.53 -6.53
C ASP A 21 17.22 6.07 -6.48
N GLU A 22 17.96 6.70 -5.57
CA GLU A 22 17.95 8.17 -5.38
C GLU A 22 18.42 8.95 -6.62
N TYR A 23 19.11 8.28 -7.56
CA TYR A 23 19.59 8.86 -8.82
C TYR A 23 18.63 8.59 -10.00
N GLY A 24 17.52 7.88 -9.77
CA GLY A 24 16.54 7.56 -10.79
C GLY A 24 16.90 6.34 -11.64
N GLU A 25 17.91 5.56 -11.24
CA GLU A 25 18.33 4.36 -11.97
C GLU A 25 17.62 3.10 -11.47
N GLN A 26 17.32 2.17 -12.39
CA GLN A 26 16.73 0.90 -12.01
C GLN A 26 17.83 -0.06 -11.51
N VAL A 27 17.82 -0.33 -10.21
CA VAL A 27 18.85 -1.13 -9.55
C VAL A 27 18.27 -2.47 -9.09
N LYS A 28 19.01 -3.56 -9.34
CA LYS A 28 18.71 -4.90 -8.82
C LYS A 28 19.46 -5.15 -7.51
N ARG A 29 18.77 -5.73 -6.53
CA ARG A 29 19.34 -6.16 -5.25
C ARG A 29 18.76 -7.50 -4.83
N THR A 30 19.52 -8.22 -4.00
CA THR A 30 19.12 -9.48 -3.39
C THR A 30 19.08 -9.31 -1.89
N ALA A 31 17.92 -9.56 -1.27
CA ALA A 31 17.77 -9.61 0.18
C ALA A 31 17.95 -11.06 0.69
N ASP A 32 18.72 -11.21 1.76
CA ASP A 32 18.83 -12.48 2.49
C ASP A 32 17.73 -12.55 3.56
N LEU A 33 16.68 -13.32 3.27
CA LEU A 33 15.52 -13.45 4.13
C LEU A 33 15.83 -14.12 5.48
N THR A 34 16.95 -14.84 5.59
CA THR A 34 17.34 -15.51 6.85
C THR A 34 17.86 -14.53 7.89
N LYS A 35 18.26 -13.33 7.47
CA LYS A 35 18.73 -12.26 8.37
C LYS A 35 17.58 -11.42 8.94
N LEU A 36 16.34 -11.65 8.49
CA LEU A 36 15.18 -10.93 8.99
C LEU A 36 14.84 -11.42 10.39
N VAL A 37 14.94 -10.52 11.36
CA VAL A 37 14.52 -10.79 12.74
C VAL A 37 13.00 -10.61 12.82
N PRO A 38 12.24 -11.64 13.25
CA PRO A 38 10.82 -11.47 13.47
C PRO A 38 10.61 -10.49 14.61
N GLN A 39 9.80 -9.47 14.36
CA GLN A 39 9.33 -8.57 15.41
C GLN A 39 8.05 -9.17 16.02
N ASP A 40 8.03 -9.29 17.34
CA ASP A 40 6.79 -9.61 18.06
C ASP A 40 5.87 -8.39 18.02
N TYR A 41 4.63 -8.65 17.65
CA TYR A 41 3.61 -7.61 17.52
C TYR A 41 2.44 -7.94 18.45
N ASP A 42 2.05 -6.96 19.26
CA ASP A 42 0.92 -7.09 20.15
C ASP A 42 -0.39 -6.85 19.40
N PHE A 43 -1.11 -7.95 19.14
CA PHE A 43 -2.41 -7.92 18.46
C PHE A 43 -3.58 -7.65 19.41
N SER A 44 -3.37 -7.48 20.72
CA SER A 44 -4.45 -7.30 21.70
C SER A 44 -5.35 -6.11 21.41
N LYS A 45 -4.84 -5.10 20.70
CA LYS A 45 -5.56 -3.89 20.31
C LYS A 45 -6.40 -4.04 19.04
N TYR A 46 -6.34 -5.18 18.37
CA TYR A 46 -7.00 -5.41 17.08
C TYR A 46 -8.04 -6.53 17.19
N GLU A 47 -9.19 -6.30 16.57
CA GLU A 47 -10.25 -7.28 16.55
C GLU A 47 -9.93 -8.41 15.57
N LYS A 48 -9.92 -9.65 16.09
CA LYS A 48 -9.56 -10.83 15.30
C LYS A 48 -10.58 -11.05 14.18
N GLY A 49 -10.09 -11.13 12.95
CA GLY A 49 -10.91 -11.39 11.77
C GLY A 49 -11.51 -10.14 11.13
N ILE A 50 -11.24 -8.95 11.68
CA ILE A 50 -11.67 -7.69 11.11
C ILE A 50 -10.49 -7.00 10.42
N ASN A 51 -10.63 -6.81 9.11
CA ASN A 51 -9.67 -6.12 8.27
C ASN A 51 -9.99 -4.61 8.22
N SER A 52 -9.89 -3.94 9.38
CA SER A 52 -10.17 -2.52 9.54
C SER A 52 -9.24 -1.93 10.58
N PHE A 53 -8.48 -0.92 10.18
CA PHE A 53 -7.44 -0.32 10.99
C PHE A 53 -7.59 1.19 10.99
N SER A 54 -7.50 1.81 12.18
CA SER A 54 -7.56 3.26 12.31
C SER A 54 -6.16 3.85 12.48
N PHE A 55 -5.92 4.99 11.83
CA PHE A 55 -4.67 5.74 11.93
C PHE A 55 -4.96 7.24 11.92
N THR A 56 -4.43 7.93 12.93
CA THR A 56 -4.49 9.39 13.02
C THR A 56 -3.25 9.98 12.36
N LEU A 57 -3.45 10.84 11.36
CA LEU A 57 -2.34 11.48 10.66
C LEU A 57 -1.59 12.43 11.61
N PRO A 58 -0.25 12.39 11.64
CA PRO A 58 0.53 13.10 12.65
C PRO A 58 0.50 14.62 12.50
N LYS A 59 0.27 15.14 11.28
CA LYS A 59 0.29 16.58 11.00
C LYS A 59 -1.09 17.20 10.91
N THR A 60 -2.05 16.52 10.28
CA THR A 60 -3.40 17.05 10.04
C THR A 60 -4.43 16.54 11.04
N GLU A 61 -4.06 15.58 11.91
CA GLU A 61 -4.91 14.93 12.92
C GLU A 61 -6.17 14.25 12.35
N ARG A 62 -6.24 14.07 11.02
CA ARG A 62 -7.33 13.39 10.33
C ARG A 62 -7.31 11.91 10.68
N ILE A 63 -8.50 11.33 10.85
CA ILE A 63 -8.65 9.92 11.23
C ILE A 63 -8.96 9.13 9.97
N LEU A 64 -8.02 8.26 9.57
CA LEU A 64 -8.21 7.34 8.47
C LEU A 64 -8.62 5.98 9.01
N THR A 65 -9.58 5.34 8.34
CA THR A 65 -9.80 3.90 8.47
C THR A 65 -9.36 3.25 7.17
N PHE A 66 -8.50 2.23 7.23
CA PHE A 66 -8.01 1.51 6.06
C PHE A 66 -8.09 0.00 6.25
N SER A 67 -8.01 -0.74 5.15
CA SER A 67 -7.93 -2.20 5.15
C SER A 67 -6.70 -2.68 4.38
N ILE A 68 -6.17 -3.84 4.74
CA ILE A 68 -5.15 -4.53 3.94
C ILE A 68 -5.85 -5.14 2.72
N PRO A 69 -5.37 -4.94 1.48
CA PRO A 69 -6.09 -5.37 0.29
C PRO A 69 -6.14 -6.90 0.22
N THR A 70 -7.30 -7.41 -0.16
CA THR A 70 -7.50 -8.83 -0.49
C THR A 70 -7.13 -9.10 -1.94
N HIS A 71 -7.02 -10.36 -2.33
CA HIS A 71 -6.76 -10.71 -3.75
C HIS A 71 -7.81 -10.12 -4.71
N LYS A 72 -9.06 -10.00 -4.26
CA LYS A 72 -10.12 -9.36 -5.04
C LYS A 72 -9.86 -7.87 -5.21
N ASP A 73 -9.49 -7.18 -4.13
CA ASP A 73 -9.20 -5.74 -4.17
C ASP A 73 -8.00 -5.46 -5.10
N GLU A 74 -6.96 -6.28 -5.05
CA GLU A 74 -5.79 -6.20 -5.95
C GLU A 74 -6.21 -6.32 -7.42
N LEU A 75 -7.11 -7.26 -7.75
CA LEU A 75 -7.57 -7.46 -9.12
C LEU A 75 -8.42 -6.27 -9.62
N GLU A 76 -9.30 -5.72 -8.80
CA GLU A 76 -10.08 -4.52 -9.13
C GLU A 76 -9.18 -3.29 -9.32
N MET A 77 -8.18 -3.14 -8.46
CA MET A 77 -7.19 -2.07 -8.50
C MET A 77 -6.30 -2.17 -9.74
N ASP A 78 -5.84 -3.36 -10.12
CA ASP A 78 -5.01 -3.56 -11.30
C ASP A 78 -5.77 -3.23 -12.60
N ILE A 79 -7.06 -3.55 -12.69
CA ILE A 79 -7.92 -3.16 -13.83
C ILE A 79 -7.96 -1.62 -13.96
N GLU A 80 -8.13 -0.90 -12.85
CA GLU A 80 -8.17 0.56 -12.85
C GLU A 80 -6.80 1.17 -13.22
N VAL A 81 -5.71 0.61 -12.68
CA VAL A 81 -4.34 1.03 -12.99
C VAL A 81 -4.01 0.80 -14.47
N GLU A 82 -4.41 -0.33 -15.06
CA GLU A 82 -4.23 -0.58 -16.49
C GLU A 82 -4.99 0.43 -17.35
N ALA A 83 -6.21 0.80 -16.96
CA ALA A 83 -6.98 1.81 -17.66
C ALA A 83 -6.29 3.18 -17.60
N ILE A 84 -5.76 3.58 -16.44
CA ILE A 84 -4.97 4.81 -16.27
C ILE A 84 -3.76 4.82 -17.20
N LYS A 85 -2.98 3.73 -17.23
CA LYS A 85 -1.79 3.60 -18.10
C LYS A 85 -2.11 3.70 -19.59
N LYS A 86 -3.32 3.28 -20.02
CA LYS A 86 -3.76 3.41 -21.42
C LYS A 86 -4.15 4.85 -21.78
N VAL A 87 -4.68 5.60 -20.81
CA VAL A 87 -5.13 6.99 -21.02
C VAL A 87 -3.96 7.97 -20.95
N PHE A 88 -3.07 7.79 -19.99
CA PHE A 88 -1.94 8.69 -19.74
C PHE A 88 -0.65 8.08 -20.32
N LYS A 89 -0.12 8.71 -21.37
CA LYS A 89 1.08 8.24 -22.08
C LYS A 89 2.40 8.70 -21.45
N ASP A 90 2.35 9.66 -20.51
CA ASP A 90 3.51 10.06 -19.72
C ASP A 90 3.63 9.13 -18.52
N ASP A 91 4.72 8.37 -18.46
CA ASP A 91 4.99 7.40 -17.39
C ASP A 91 4.99 8.04 -16.00
N ARG A 92 5.46 9.30 -15.86
CA ARG A 92 5.48 9.98 -14.56
C ARG A 92 4.09 10.33 -14.09
N GLU A 93 3.23 10.77 -15.01
CA GLU A 93 1.84 11.08 -14.71
C GLU A 93 1.06 9.80 -14.40
N ALA A 94 1.28 8.73 -15.16
CA ALA A 94 0.67 7.43 -14.94
C ALA A 94 1.07 6.80 -13.59
N ILE A 95 2.36 6.87 -13.20
CA ILE A 95 2.87 6.36 -11.90
C ILE A 95 2.27 7.16 -10.74
N SER A 96 2.21 8.48 -10.84
CA SER A 96 1.60 9.34 -9.81
C SER A 96 0.13 8.98 -9.59
N ARG A 97 -0.62 8.82 -10.68
CA ARG A 97 -2.04 8.44 -10.62
C ARG A 97 -2.24 7.01 -10.12
N GLU A 98 -1.40 6.06 -10.50
CA GLU A 98 -1.41 4.70 -9.95
C GLU A 98 -1.29 4.73 -8.42
N ASN A 99 -0.31 5.45 -7.87
CA ASN A 99 -0.10 5.51 -6.42
C ASN A 99 -1.31 6.07 -5.68
N SER A 100 -1.90 7.17 -6.16
CA SER A 100 -3.11 7.75 -5.57
C SER A 100 -4.31 6.83 -5.70
N THR A 101 -4.47 6.13 -6.82
CA THR A 101 -5.52 5.11 -7.00
C THR A 101 -5.35 3.99 -5.99
N ARG A 102 -4.15 3.42 -5.86
CA ARG A 102 -3.89 2.36 -4.87
C ARG A 102 -4.24 2.81 -3.45
N LEU A 103 -3.85 4.03 -3.08
CA LEU A 103 -4.18 4.61 -1.77
C LEU A 103 -5.70 4.75 -1.53
N LYS A 104 -6.46 5.18 -2.54
CA LYS A 104 -7.94 5.29 -2.46
C LYS A 104 -8.63 3.95 -2.23
N TYR A 105 -8.09 2.84 -2.73
CA TYR A 105 -8.63 1.49 -2.47
C TYR A 105 -8.38 1.02 -1.04
N LEU A 106 -7.24 1.40 -0.46
CA LEU A 106 -6.88 1.07 0.92
C LEU A 106 -7.75 1.79 1.94
N ILE A 107 -8.00 3.09 1.71
CA ILE A 107 -8.79 3.92 2.63
C ILE A 107 -10.27 3.54 2.51
N LYS A 108 -10.89 3.22 3.64
CA LYS A 108 -12.32 2.91 3.78
C LYS A 108 -13.12 4.04 4.40
N SER A 109 -12.48 4.93 5.17
CA SER A 109 -13.11 6.16 5.63
C SER A 109 -12.12 7.28 5.92
N VAL A 110 -12.56 8.52 5.79
CA VAL A 110 -11.87 9.73 6.27
C VAL A 110 -12.78 10.45 7.26
N ASP A 111 -12.36 10.58 8.51
CA ASP A 111 -13.13 11.17 9.63
C ASP A 111 -14.55 10.57 9.77
N GLY A 112 -14.64 9.24 9.59
CA GLY A 112 -15.90 8.50 9.63
C GLY A 112 -16.74 8.60 8.36
N LYS A 113 -16.35 9.40 7.36
CA LYS A 113 -17.01 9.44 6.04
C LYS A 113 -16.51 8.31 5.16
N THR A 114 -17.42 7.41 4.76
CA THR A 114 -17.11 6.21 3.96
C THR A 114 -17.39 6.39 2.47
N ASP A 115 -17.92 7.55 2.06
CA ASP A 115 -18.28 7.77 0.67
C ASP A 115 -17.02 7.96 -0.20
N ARG A 116 -17.04 7.37 -1.40
CA ARG A 116 -15.90 7.41 -2.33
C ARG A 116 -15.54 8.84 -2.73
N LYS A 117 -16.49 9.78 -2.70
CA LYS A 117 -16.24 11.20 -2.98
C LYS A 117 -15.34 11.82 -1.90
N SER A 118 -15.67 11.66 -0.62
CA SER A 118 -14.87 12.16 0.50
C SER A 118 -13.45 11.57 0.51
N ILE A 119 -13.32 10.28 0.19
CA ILE A 119 -12.01 9.61 0.11
C ILE A 119 -11.18 10.18 -1.05
N ASN A 120 -11.79 10.35 -2.22
CA ASN A 120 -11.11 10.90 -3.39
C ASN A 120 -10.67 12.35 -3.15
N GLU A 121 -11.57 13.19 -2.65
CA GLU A 121 -11.28 14.59 -2.32
C GLU A 121 -10.12 14.70 -1.33
N PHE A 122 -10.13 13.86 -0.30
CA PHE A 122 -9.06 13.81 0.67
C PHE A 122 -7.72 13.44 0.04
N VAL A 123 -7.66 12.34 -0.73
CA VAL A 123 -6.41 11.86 -1.33
C VAL A 123 -5.87 12.84 -2.37
N ASP A 124 -6.75 13.42 -3.18
CA ASP A 124 -6.35 14.28 -4.30
C ASP A 124 -5.98 15.69 -3.86
N ASN A 125 -6.65 16.23 -2.83
CA ASN A 125 -6.55 17.65 -2.49
C ASN A 125 -6.05 17.93 -1.06
N GLU A 126 -6.14 16.99 -0.12
CA GLU A 126 -5.88 17.27 1.30
C GLU A 126 -4.69 16.47 1.86
N PHE A 127 -4.42 15.26 1.35
CA PHE A 127 -3.45 14.33 1.93
C PHE A 127 -2.02 14.87 1.93
N LEU A 128 -1.61 15.51 0.82
CA LEU A 128 -0.28 16.12 0.66
C LEU A 128 -0.29 17.64 0.81
N SER A 129 -1.44 18.24 1.11
CA SER A 129 -1.57 19.68 1.28
C SER A 129 -1.14 20.07 2.68
N VAL A 130 0.16 20.33 2.83
CA VAL A 130 0.77 20.66 4.12
C VAL A 130 1.90 21.67 4.06
#